data_AF-A0A1G3MVR3-F1
#
_entry.id   AF-A0A1G3MVR3-F1
#
_cell.length_a   1.000
_cell.length_b   1.000
_cell.length_c   1.000
_cell.angle_alpha   90.00
_cell.angle_beta   90.00
_cell.angle_gamma   90.00
#
_symmetry.space_group_name_H-M   'P 1'
#
loop_
_entity.id
_entity.type
_entity.pdbx_description
1 polymer ?
#
loop_
_entity_poly.entity_id
_entity_poly.type
_entity_poly.pdbx_seq_one_letter_code
_entity_poly.pdbx_strand_id
1 'polypeptide(L)'
;MNRLVAWGLAILVSPLLCLVALAILVSDGLPLLYIQSRLGQNRRPFRIYKFRTMRDGKVSRIGRLLRRSGLDELPQLYNIIKADMNIIGPRPLTTADIMRLGWQVADCDWRWSVKPGISGLAQLTRICSARLSLRLDGHYVSHKSWRYDLRILLGSLSIPCKGRKKAAKTASALKKRL
;
A
#
# COMPACT_ATOMS: atom_id res chain seq x y z
N MET A 1 -4.46 7.45 -16.34
CA MET A 1 -2.99 7.39 -16.15
C MET A 1 -2.51 6.07 -15.54
N ASN A 2 -3.15 5.56 -14.49
CA ASN A 2 -2.58 4.44 -13.71
C ASN A 2 -2.65 3.05 -14.38
N ARG A 3 -3.59 2.77 -15.29
CA ARG A 3 -3.79 1.41 -15.83
C ARG A 3 -2.71 0.97 -16.84
N LEU A 4 -2.34 1.84 -17.79
CA LEU A 4 -1.29 1.51 -18.76
C LEU A 4 0.07 1.33 -18.09
N VAL A 5 0.41 2.21 -17.14
CA VAL A 5 1.61 2.08 -16.31
C VAL A 5 1.57 0.79 -15.49
N ALA A 6 0.42 0.46 -14.89
CA ALA A 6 0.27 -0.79 -14.14
C ALA A 6 0.40 -2.04 -15.03
N TRP A 7 -0.14 -2.02 -16.25
CA TRP A 7 0.06 -3.10 -17.22
C TRP A 7 1.53 -3.26 -17.61
N GLY A 8 2.20 -2.17 -17.98
CA GLY A 8 3.63 -2.20 -18.32
C GLY A 8 4.49 -2.71 -17.17
N LEU A 9 4.23 -2.23 -15.94
CA LEU A 9 4.91 -2.72 -14.74
C LEU A 9 4.58 -4.19 -14.44
N ALA A 10 3.33 -4.62 -14.61
CA ALA A 10 2.95 -6.01 -14.36
C ALA A 10 3.65 -6.97 -15.33
N ILE A 11 3.75 -6.60 -16.62
CA ILE A 11 4.48 -7.38 -17.63
C ILE A 11 5.97 -7.43 -17.27
N LEU A 12 6.57 -6.26 -17.01
CA LEU A 12 7.99 -6.14 -16.66
C LEU A 12 8.37 -6.97 -15.43
N VAL A 13 7.52 -6.96 -14.40
CA VAL A 13 7.78 -7.63 -13.11
C VAL A 13 7.26 -9.07 -13.10
N SER A 14 6.53 -9.52 -14.13
CA SER A 14 5.94 -10.87 -14.18
C SER A 14 6.95 -12.01 -13.99
N PRO A 15 8.19 -11.99 -14.56
CA PRO A 15 9.16 -13.06 -14.31
C PRO A 15 9.54 -13.13 -12.83
N LEU A 16 9.70 -11.97 -12.18
CA LEU A 16 9.99 -11.89 -10.74
C LEU A 16 8.80 -12.39 -9.90
N LEU A 17 7.55 -12.09 -10.29
CA LEU A 17 6.37 -12.62 -9.62
C LEU A 17 6.33 -14.15 -9.68
N CYS A 18 6.66 -14.74 -10.84
CA CYS A 18 6.74 -16.19 -11.00
C CYS A 18 7.84 -16.80 -10.13
N LEU A 19 9.02 -16.17 -10.06
CA LEU A 19 10.11 -16.63 -9.18
C LEU A 19 9.73 -16.56 -7.69
N VAL A 20 9.07 -15.48 -7.26
CA VAL A 20 8.58 -15.36 -5.88
C VAL A 20 7.50 -16.39 -5.59
N ALA A 21 6.57 -16.60 -6.52
CA ALA A 21 5.53 -17.62 -6.41
C ALA A 21 6.14 -19.02 -6.26
N LEU A 22 7.14 -19.37 -7.07
CA LEU A 22 7.87 -20.64 -6.98
C LEU A 22 8.62 -20.75 -5.64
N ALA A 23 9.28 -19.68 -5.19
CA ALA A 23 9.99 -19.68 -3.91
C ALA A 23 9.04 -19.92 -2.72
N ILE A 24 7.84 -19.32 -2.75
CA ILE A 24 6.80 -19.58 -1.74
C ILE A 24 6.29 -21.01 -1.86
N LEU A 25 6.05 -21.51 -3.07
CA LEU A 25 5.57 -22.88 -3.30
C LEU A 25 6.53 -23.91 -2.72
N VAL A 26 7.83 -23.78 -3.00
CA VAL A 26 8.87 -24.70 -2.54
C VAL A 26 9.12 -24.56 -1.02
N SER A 27 9.08 -23.35 -0.47
CA SER A 27 9.42 -23.12 0.95
C SER A 27 8.24 -23.32 1.89
N ASP A 28 7.07 -22.78 1.54
CA ASP A 28 5.90 -22.66 2.41
C ASP A 28 4.69 -23.45 1.88
N GLY A 29 4.70 -23.89 0.62
CA GLY A 29 3.58 -24.60 -0.04
C GLY A 29 2.49 -23.66 -0.57
N LEU A 30 1.28 -24.21 -0.75
CA LEU A 30 0.07 -23.47 -1.09
C LEU A 30 -0.69 -23.01 0.16
N PRO A 31 -1.55 -21.97 0.06
CA PRO A 31 -1.75 -21.06 -1.09
C PRO A 31 -0.62 -20.04 -1.27
N LEU A 32 -0.41 -19.58 -2.51
CA LEU A 32 0.62 -18.58 -2.85
C LEU A 32 0.22 -17.15 -2.45
N LEU A 33 -1.07 -16.84 -2.53
CA LEU A 33 -1.60 -15.52 -2.29
C LEU A 33 -2.38 -15.48 -0.98
N TYR A 34 -2.21 -14.37 -0.27
CA TYR A 34 -3.09 -13.93 0.79
C TYR A 34 -4.09 -12.92 0.22
N ILE A 35 -5.38 -13.24 0.34
CA ILE A 35 -6.48 -12.42 -0.17
C ILE A 35 -7.30 -11.91 1.01
N GLN A 36 -7.58 -10.60 1.03
CA GLN A 36 -8.35 -9.99 2.11
C GLN A 36 -9.32 -8.93 1.59
N SER A 37 -10.52 -8.87 2.17
CA SER A 37 -11.48 -7.80 1.87
C SER A 37 -11.05 -6.50 2.55
N ARG A 38 -11.07 -5.41 1.78
CA ARG A 38 -10.74 -4.05 2.23
C ARG A 38 -11.76 -3.06 1.68
N LEU A 39 -11.91 -1.92 2.32
CA LEU A 39 -12.78 -0.85 1.83
C LEU A 39 -11.99 0.09 0.91
N GLY A 40 -12.52 0.25 -0.31
CA GLY A 40 -12.01 1.16 -1.34
C GLY A 40 -12.86 2.42 -1.46
N GLN A 41 -12.79 3.07 -2.62
CA GLN A 41 -13.54 4.31 -2.88
C GLN A 41 -15.04 4.11 -2.63
N ASN A 42 -15.69 5.11 -2.03
CA ASN A 42 -17.10 5.11 -1.62
C ASN A 42 -17.44 3.93 -0.70
N ARG A 43 -16.48 3.52 0.15
CA ARG A 43 -16.59 2.37 1.06
C ARG A 43 -16.94 1.05 0.37
N ARG A 44 -16.70 0.93 -0.95
CA ARG A 44 -16.97 -0.31 -1.69
C ARG A 44 -15.95 -1.39 -1.30
N PRO A 45 -16.39 -2.59 -0.88
CA PRO A 45 -15.47 -3.67 -0.56
C PRO A 45 -14.79 -4.18 -1.84
N PHE A 46 -13.49 -4.43 -1.76
CA PHE A 46 -12.72 -5.08 -2.82
C PHE A 46 -11.69 -6.04 -2.21
N ARG A 47 -11.20 -6.99 -3.01
CA ARG A 47 -10.22 -7.99 -2.58
C ARG A 47 -8.81 -7.49 -2.87
N ILE A 48 -7.97 -7.36 -1.85
CA ILE A 48 -6.54 -7.08 -2.04
C ILE A 48 -5.78 -8.38 -2.25
N TYR A 49 -4.80 -8.38 -3.15
CA TYR A 49 -3.94 -9.53 -3.43
C TYR A 49 -2.53 -9.26 -2.93
N LYS A 50 -1.98 -10.17 -2.11
CA LYS A 50 -0.59 -10.13 -1.65
C LYS A 50 0.01 -11.52 -1.73
N PHE A 51 1.33 -11.62 -1.78
CA PHE A 51 1.95 -12.92 -1.54
C PHE A 51 1.77 -13.33 -0.08
N ARG A 52 1.59 -14.63 0.15
CA ARG A 52 1.52 -15.18 1.50
C ARG A 52 2.88 -15.04 2.16
N THR A 53 2.90 -14.38 3.31
CA THR A 53 4.12 -14.16 4.11
C THR A 53 4.04 -14.77 5.51
N MET A 54 2.90 -15.40 5.83
CA MET A 54 2.63 -16.02 7.12
C MET A 54 2.08 -17.44 6.93
N ARG A 55 2.49 -18.32 7.83
CA ARG A 55 2.00 -19.70 7.98
C ARG A 55 1.89 -19.98 9.48
N ASP A 56 0.76 -20.55 9.90
CA ASP A 56 0.49 -20.91 11.31
C ASP A 56 0.74 -19.75 12.30
N GLY A 57 0.29 -18.54 11.91
CA GLY A 57 0.45 -17.32 12.71
C GLY A 57 1.87 -16.74 12.77
N LYS A 58 2.87 -17.37 12.12
CA LYS A 58 4.27 -16.94 12.12
C LYS A 58 4.71 -16.47 10.74
N VAL A 59 5.62 -15.50 10.71
CA VAL A 59 6.22 -15.01 9.45
C VAL A 59 7.25 -16.02 8.95
N SER A 60 7.10 -16.51 7.72
CA SER A 60 8.05 -17.45 7.13
C SER A 60 9.41 -16.80 6.82
N ARG A 61 10.44 -17.62 6.55
CA ARG A 61 11.77 -17.11 6.20
C ARG A 61 11.71 -16.27 4.92
N ILE A 62 11.07 -16.80 3.88
CA ILE A 62 10.83 -16.07 2.62
C ILE A 62 9.90 -14.88 2.86
N GLY A 63 8.85 -15.05 3.68
CA GLY A 63 7.93 -13.96 4.04
C GLY A 63 8.63 -12.77 4.70
N ARG A 64 9.67 -13.00 5.51
CA ARG A 64 10.49 -11.95 6.10
C ARG A 64 11.28 -11.19 5.05
N LEU A 65 11.83 -11.88 4.05
CA LEU A 65 12.52 -11.25 2.92
C LEU A 65 11.55 -10.41 2.09
N LEU A 66 10.40 -10.98 1.72
CA LEU A 66 9.38 -10.33 0.90
C LEU A 66 8.86 -9.05 1.57
N ARG A 67 8.60 -9.07 2.88
CA ARG A 67 8.17 -7.88 3.64
C ARG A 67 9.23 -6.80 3.74
N ARG A 68 10.52 -7.19 3.77
CA ARG A 68 11.64 -6.23 3.82
C ARG A 68 11.83 -5.53 2.49
N SER A 69 11.69 -6.27 1.38
CA SER A 69 11.80 -5.72 0.02
C SER A 69 10.51 -5.06 -0.47
N GLY A 70 9.36 -5.36 0.14
CA GLY A 70 8.03 -4.92 -0.31
C GLY A 70 7.48 -5.73 -1.49
N LEU A 71 8.15 -6.83 -1.86
CA LEU A 71 7.73 -7.70 -2.97
C LEU A 71 6.41 -8.40 -2.67
N ASP A 72 6.03 -8.56 -1.40
CA ASP A 72 4.76 -9.17 -1.01
C ASP A 72 3.54 -8.37 -1.48
N GLU A 73 3.71 -7.08 -1.75
CA GLU A 73 2.64 -6.18 -2.18
C GLU A 73 2.49 -6.07 -3.70
N LEU A 74 3.42 -6.60 -4.49
CA LEU A 74 3.38 -6.51 -5.95
C LEU A 74 2.13 -7.13 -6.61
N PRO A 75 1.51 -8.21 -6.08
CA PRO A 75 0.24 -8.70 -6.62
C PRO A 75 -0.90 -7.66 -6.61
N GLN A 76 -0.78 -6.59 -5.81
CA GLN A 76 -1.73 -5.46 -5.83
C GLN A 76 -1.69 -4.65 -7.13
N LEU A 77 -0.69 -4.84 -8.01
CA LEU A 77 -0.74 -4.28 -9.37
C LEU A 77 -2.00 -4.72 -10.11
N TYR A 78 -2.49 -5.94 -9.85
CA TYR A 78 -3.76 -6.42 -10.38
C TYR A 78 -4.95 -5.59 -9.88
N ASN A 79 -4.95 -5.13 -8.63
CA ASN A 79 -5.98 -4.22 -8.12
C ASN A 79 -5.99 -2.86 -8.83
N ILE A 80 -4.82 -2.36 -9.24
CA ILE A 80 -4.72 -1.11 -10.00
C ILE A 80 -5.25 -1.33 -11.43
N ILE A 81 -4.93 -2.47 -12.04
CA ILE A 81 -5.45 -2.85 -13.36
C ILE A 81 -6.99 -2.94 -13.34
N LYS A 82 -7.57 -3.57 -12.30
CA LYS A 82 -9.03 -3.62 -12.06
C LYS A 82 -9.66 -2.27 -11.70
N ALA A 83 -8.84 -1.24 -11.49
CA ALA A 83 -9.24 0.09 -11.05
C ALA A 83 -9.86 0.15 -9.64
N ASP A 84 -9.59 -0.84 -8.78
CA ASP A 84 -9.95 -0.82 -7.36
C ASP A 84 -9.03 0.12 -6.55
N MET A 85 -7.77 0.24 -7.01
CA MET A 85 -6.70 0.98 -6.33
C MET A 85 -5.94 1.91 -7.30
N ASN A 86 -5.19 2.84 -6.72
CA ASN A 86 -4.14 3.61 -7.37
C ASN A 86 -2.75 3.18 -6.87
N ILE A 87 -1.69 3.67 -7.52
CA ILE A 87 -0.32 3.51 -7.00
C ILE A 87 -0.18 4.29 -5.69
N ILE A 88 -0.64 5.54 -5.71
CA ILE A 88 -0.60 6.47 -4.58
C ILE A 88 -2.02 6.74 -4.07
N GLY A 89 -2.18 6.72 -2.75
CA GLY A 89 -3.43 6.99 -2.06
C GLY A 89 -3.42 6.52 -0.60
N PRO A 90 -4.47 6.81 0.17
CA PRO A 90 -4.61 6.29 1.53
C PRO A 90 -4.57 4.75 1.55
N ARG A 91 -3.98 4.16 2.60
CA ARG A 91 -3.92 2.70 2.72
C ARG A 91 -5.33 2.09 2.81
N PRO A 92 -5.65 1.02 2.08
CA PRO A 92 -6.94 0.35 2.22
C PRO A 92 -7.04 -0.33 3.60
N LEU A 93 -8.15 -0.13 4.30
CA LEU A 93 -8.40 -0.66 5.65
C LEU A 93 -9.46 -1.77 5.63
N THR A 94 -9.41 -2.68 6.61
CA THR A 94 -10.50 -3.64 6.82
C THR A 94 -11.61 -2.96 7.60
N THR A 95 -12.81 -3.52 7.56
CA THR A 95 -13.89 -3.12 8.45
C THR A 95 -13.47 -3.22 9.92
N ALA A 96 -12.80 -4.30 10.32
CA ALA A 96 -12.28 -4.48 11.68
C ALA A 96 -11.27 -3.39 12.08
N ASP A 97 -10.38 -2.98 11.17
CA ASP A 97 -9.43 -1.88 11.42
C ASP A 97 -10.17 -0.55 11.65
N ILE A 98 -11.22 -0.27 10.87
CA ILE A 98 -12.01 0.96 11.01
C ILE A 98 -12.73 0.98 12.36
N MET A 99 -13.29 -0.15 12.77
CA MET A 99 -13.94 -0.29 14.08
C MET A 99 -12.94 -0.05 15.22
N ARG A 100 -11.78 -0.71 15.16
CA ARG A 100 -10.71 -0.59 16.16
C ARG A 100 -10.13 0.82 16.26
N LEU A 101 -10.06 1.53 15.12
CA LEU A 101 -9.53 2.89 15.07
C LEU A 101 -10.57 3.97 15.42
N GLY A 102 -11.85 3.60 15.52
CA GLY A 102 -12.95 4.56 15.74
C GLY A 102 -13.24 5.44 14.52
N TRP A 103 -12.87 5.01 13.31
CA TRP A 103 -13.00 5.83 12.07
C TRP A 103 -14.33 5.59 11.35
N GLN A 104 -15.37 5.18 12.09
CA GLN A 104 -16.70 4.93 11.53
C GLN A 104 -17.46 6.23 11.23
N VAL A 105 -17.11 7.31 11.95
CA VAL A 105 -17.77 8.62 11.93
C VAL A 105 -17.79 9.26 10.53
N ALA A 106 -18.86 10.02 10.26
CA ALA A 106 -19.04 10.76 9.01
C ALA A 106 -17.86 11.71 8.71
N ASP A 107 -17.22 12.24 9.76
CA ASP A 107 -16.04 13.09 9.65
C ASP A 107 -14.82 12.40 9.00
N CYS A 108 -14.84 11.08 8.82
CA CYS A 108 -13.78 10.34 8.12
C CYS A 108 -14.16 10.00 6.67
N ASP A 109 -15.39 10.29 6.20
CA ASP A 109 -15.88 9.84 4.89
C ASP A 109 -15.10 10.42 3.71
N TRP A 110 -14.57 11.63 3.86
CA TRP A 110 -13.69 12.25 2.86
C TRP A 110 -12.51 11.33 2.48
N ARG A 111 -12.07 10.45 3.38
CA ARG A 111 -10.97 9.50 3.14
C ARG A 111 -11.30 8.49 2.04
N TRP A 112 -12.56 8.05 1.98
CA TRP A 112 -13.04 7.11 0.98
C TRP A 112 -13.57 7.81 -0.28
N SER A 113 -13.51 9.14 -0.38
CA SER A 113 -13.82 9.87 -1.62
C SER A 113 -12.82 9.59 -2.75
N VAL A 114 -11.62 9.09 -2.41
CA VAL A 114 -10.55 8.74 -3.35
C VAL A 114 -10.25 7.24 -3.34
N LYS A 115 -9.66 6.75 -4.43
CA LYS A 115 -9.17 5.37 -4.48
C LYS A 115 -7.98 5.20 -3.53
N PRO A 116 -7.92 4.09 -2.78
CA PRO A 116 -6.77 3.79 -1.94
C PRO A 116 -5.51 3.49 -2.77
N GLY A 117 -4.35 3.54 -2.12
CA GLY A 117 -3.04 3.35 -2.74
C GLY A 117 -2.24 2.18 -2.19
N ILE A 118 -1.33 1.63 -3.01
CA ILE A 118 -0.26 0.73 -2.52
C ILE A 118 0.63 1.51 -1.54
N SER A 119 1.04 2.72 -1.94
CA SER A 119 1.79 3.67 -1.10
C SER A 119 0.99 4.96 -0.92
N GLY A 120 1.42 5.80 0.02
CA GLY A 120 0.71 7.00 0.40
C GLY A 120 1.50 7.84 1.39
N LEU A 121 1.05 9.09 1.59
CA LEU A 121 1.78 10.05 2.42
C LEU A 121 1.99 9.54 3.85
N ALA A 122 0.94 8.95 4.45
CA ALA A 122 1.02 8.34 5.76
C ALA A 122 2.07 7.21 5.80
N GLN A 123 2.11 6.34 4.79
CA GLN A 123 3.06 5.21 4.69
C GLN A 123 4.53 5.67 4.57
N LEU A 124 4.80 6.86 4.04
CA LEU A 124 6.16 7.42 3.98
C LEU A 124 6.67 7.96 5.32
N THR A 125 5.75 8.37 6.19
CA THR A 125 6.09 8.89 7.52
C THR A 125 6.24 7.75 8.54
N ARG A 126 7.01 8.00 9.60
CA ARG A 126 6.88 7.19 10.81
C ARG A 126 5.57 7.59 11.49
N ILE A 127 4.52 6.83 11.23
CA ILE A 127 3.25 6.98 11.92
C ILE A 127 3.45 6.53 13.38
N CYS A 128 3.21 7.44 14.31
CA CYS A 128 3.23 7.15 15.74
C CYS A 128 1.82 7.08 16.36
N SER A 129 0.78 7.51 15.61
CA SER A 129 -0.61 7.50 16.09
C SER A 129 -1.62 7.41 14.96
N ALA A 130 -2.78 6.82 15.24
CA ALA A 130 -3.92 6.78 14.32
C ALA A 130 -4.33 8.19 13.87
N ARG A 131 -4.42 9.13 14.82
CA ARG A 131 -4.76 10.53 14.55
C ARG A 131 -3.80 11.19 13.55
N LEU A 132 -2.49 10.94 13.67
CA LEU A 132 -1.51 11.46 12.72
C LEU A 132 -1.69 10.83 11.33
N SER A 133 -1.93 9.52 11.26
CA SER A 133 -2.22 8.84 9.99
C SER A 133 -3.43 9.45 9.29
N LEU A 134 -4.51 9.71 10.03
CA LEU A 134 -5.74 10.29 9.49
C LEU A 134 -5.49 11.72 8.98
N ARG A 135 -4.76 12.55 9.73
CA ARG A 135 -4.41 13.92 9.30
C ARG A 135 -3.57 13.92 8.02
N LEU A 136 -2.62 12.99 7.87
CA LEU A 136 -1.81 12.87 6.66
C LEU A 136 -2.63 12.38 5.47
N ASP A 137 -3.53 11.41 5.68
CA ASP A 137 -4.49 11.00 4.65
C ASP A 137 -5.38 12.18 4.24
N GLY A 138 -5.82 13.02 5.19
CA GLY A 138 -6.62 14.23 4.94
C GLY A 138 -5.87 15.25 4.10
N HIS A 139 -4.64 15.54 4.49
CA HIS A 139 -3.79 16.44 3.72
C HIS A 139 -3.56 15.94 2.29
N TYR A 140 -3.35 14.63 2.11
CA TYR A 140 -3.22 14.03 0.79
C TYR A 140 -4.50 14.22 -0.04
N VAL A 141 -5.67 13.95 0.53
CA VAL A 141 -6.96 14.09 -0.18
C VAL A 141 -7.19 15.52 -0.64
N SER A 142 -6.87 16.51 0.19
CA SER A 142 -7.06 17.94 -0.13
C SER A 142 -6.07 18.49 -1.15
N HIS A 143 -4.84 17.95 -1.23
CA HIS A 143 -3.76 18.49 -2.08
C HIS A 143 -3.33 17.56 -3.22
N LYS A 144 -4.11 16.52 -3.49
CA LYS A 144 -3.79 15.52 -4.51
C LYS A 144 -3.56 16.18 -5.86
N SER A 145 -2.40 15.92 -6.44
CA SER A 145 -2.04 16.33 -7.79
C SER A 145 -1.02 15.34 -8.34
N TRP A 146 -0.91 15.23 -9.66
CA TRP A 146 0.03 14.29 -10.28
C TRP A 146 1.49 14.54 -9.84
N ARG A 147 1.88 15.81 -9.61
CA ARG A 147 3.21 16.18 -9.09
C ARG A 147 3.40 15.71 -7.65
N TYR A 148 2.35 15.79 -6.85
CA TYR A 148 2.36 15.32 -5.46
C TYR A 148 2.47 13.79 -5.40
N ASP A 149 1.71 13.08 -6.23
CA ASP A 149 1.79 11.63 -6.37
C ASP A 149 3.19 11.18 -6.80
N LEU A 150 3.80 11.85 -7.79
CA LEU A 150 5.16 11.53 -8.25
C LEU A 150 6.19 11.70 -7.12
N ARG A 151 6.08 12.77 -6.31
CA ARG A 151 6.95 12.98 -5.14
C ARG A 151 6.80 11.87 -4.10
N ILE A 152 5.57 11.45 -3.82
CA ILE A 152 5.30 10.34 -2.89
C ILE A 152 5.87 9.03 -3.44
N LEU A 153 5.66 8.74 -4.73
CA LEU A 153 6.18 7.55 -5.39
C LEU A 153 7.71 7.46 -5.30
N LEU A 154 8.42 8.54 -5.68
CA LEU A 154 9.87 8.60 -5.59
C LEU A 154 10.37 8.49 -4.14
N GLY A 155 9.65 9.12 -3.19
CA GLY A 155 9.92 8.96 -1.77
C GLY A 155 9.81 7.50 -1.31
N SER A 156 8.77 6.80 -1.76
CA SER A 156 8.51 5.39 -1.45
C SER A 156 9.60 4.46 -1.99
N LEU A 157 9.98 4.64 -3.26
CA LEU A 157 11.02 3.85 -3.92
C LEU A 157 12.41 4.04 -3.29
N SER A 158 12.64 5.16 -2.62
CA SER A 158 13.91 5.42 -1.93
C SER A 158 14.05 4.69 -0.58
N ILE A 159 12.95 4.17 -0.01
CA ILE A 159 12.94 3.55 1.32
C ILE A 159 13.78 2.26 1.37
N PRO A 160 13.66 1.31 0.43
CA PRO A 160 14.46 0.09 0.46
C PRO A 160 15.97 0.37 0.34
N CYS A 161 16.36 1.37 -0.47
CA CYS A 161 17.78 1.65 -0.75
C CYS A 161 18.46 2.53 0.33
N LYS A 162 17.76 3.51 0.91
CA LYS A 162 18.36 4.52 1.81
C LYS A 162 17.92 4.38 3.27
N GLY A 163 17.06 3.40 3.57
CA GLY A 163 16.43 3.23 4.86
C GLY A 163 15.38 4.33 5.17
N ARG A 164 14.47 4.04 6.10
CA ARG A 164 13.35 4.94 6.47
C ARG A 164 13.77 6.34 6.97
N LYS A 165 15.06 6.56 7.26
CA LYS A 165 15.60 7.85 7.75
C LYS A 165 15.56 8.97 6.70
N LYS A 166 15.85 8.69 5.41
CA LYS A 166 15.82 9.73 4.34
C LYS A 166 14.40 10.00 3.83
N ALA A 167 13.54 8.97 3.72
CA ALA A 167 12.14 9.15 3.35
C ALA A 167 11.36 10.00 4.38
N ALA A 168 11.69 9.87 5.67
CA ALA A 168 11.16 10.74 6.71
C ALA A 168 11.56 12.22 6.53
N LYS A 169 12.71 12.50 5.90
CA LYS A 169 13.16 13.87 5.57
C LYS A 169 12.33 14.48 4.44
N THR A 170 11.99 13.69 3.41
CA THR A 170 11.05 14.09 2.33
C THR A 170 9.64 14.31 2.87
N ALA A 171 9.17 13.42 3.75
CA ALA A 171 7.87 13.56 4.38
C ALA A 171 7.83 14.72 5.40
N SER A 172 8.94 15.01 6.09
CA SER A 172 9.13 16.21 6.93
C SER A 172 9.12 17.50 6.10
N ALA A 173 9.75 17.49 4.91
CA ALA A 173 9.69 18.62 3.98
C ALA A 173 8.27 18.84 3.42
N LEU A 174 7.51 17.76 3.19
CA LEU A 174 6.08 17.82 2.85
C LEU A 174 5.23 18.29 4.04
N LYS A 175 5.62 17.95 5.27
CA LYS A 175 4.99 18.39 6.52
C LYS A 175 5.27 19.86 6.87
N LYS A 176 6.39 20.44 6.42
CA LYS A 176 6.67 21.89 6.60
C LYS A 176 5.75 22.80 5.77
N ARG A 177 4.92 22.23 4.90
CA ARG A 177 3.89 22.94 4.12
C ARG A 177 2.46 22.66 4.62
N LEU A 178 2.32 21.93 5.73
CA LEU A 178 1.12 21.87 6.57
C LEU A 178 1.15 23.03 7.55
#